data_AF-A0A945ZI17-F1
#
_entry.id   AF-A0A945ZI17-F1
#
_cell.length_a   1.000
_cell.length_b   1.000
_cell.length_c   1.000
_cell.angle_alpha   90.00
_cell.angle_beta   90.00
_cell.angle_gamma   90.00
#
_symmetry.space_group_name_H-M   'P 1'
#
loop_
_entity.id
_entity.type
_entity.pdbx_description
1 polymer ?
#
loop_
_entity_poly.entity_id
_entity_poly.type
_entity_poly.pdbx_seq_one_letter_code
_entity_poly.pdbx_strand_id
1 'polypeptide(L)'
;MLTSKANTDIESKLGKSASRERIREVAEDFEAVFLTEMMGHMFKGIKPNERFGGGNGENVFNSLLIQEYGKSIAQSGGIGLADNIERQLISLQEGK
;
A
#
# COMPACT_ATOMS: atom_id res chain seq x y z
N MET A 1 -25.16 -1.82 3.62
CA MET A 1 -25.07 -0.79 2.56
C MET A 1 -23.65 -0.28 2.30
N LEU A 2 -22.68 -0.47 3.22
CA LEU A 2 -21.29 0.02 3.08
C LEU A 2 -20.35 -0.94 2.32
N THR A 3 -20.71 -2.21 2.18
CA THR A 3 -19.89 -3.24 1.52
C THR A 3 -20.00 -3.24 0.00
N SER A 4 -21.06 -2.65 -0.57
CA SER A 4 -21.31 -2.66 -2.02
C SER A 4 -20.49 -1.62 -2.77
N LYS A 5 -20.23 -0.45 -2.19
CA LYS A 5 -19.47 0.63 -2.85
C LYS A 5 -18.00 0.27 -3.05
N ALA A 6 -17.36 -0.30 -2.03
CA ALA A 6 -15.98 -0.78 -2.14
C ALA A 6 -15.81 -1.80 -3.27
N ASN A 7 -16.82 -2.66 -3.47
CA ASN A 7 -16.81 -3.66 -4.53
C ASN A 7 -16.97 -3.02 -5.93
N THR A 8 -17.83 -2.00 -6.07
CA THR A 8 -18.01 -1.26 -7.33
C THR A 8 -16.76 -0.49 -7.74
N ASP A 9 -16.02 0.08 -6.79
CA ASP A 9 -14.81 0.85 -7.06
C ASP A 9 -13.64 -0.04 -7.52
N ILE A 10 -13.58 -1.28 -7.02
CA ILE A 10 -12.60 -2.29 -7.44
C ILE A 10 -12.92 -2.79 -8.86
N GLU A 11 -14.19 -3.11 -9.15
CA GLU A 11 -14.61 -3.55 -10.49
C GLU A 11 -14.41 -2.45 -11.56
N SER A 12 -14.67 -1.19 -11.20
CA SER A 12 -14.47 0.00 -12.04
C SER A 12 -13.01 0.18 -12.45
N LYS A 13 -12.07 -0.01 -11.52
CA LYS A 13 -10.63 0.11 -11.79
C LYS A 13 -10.03 -1.07 -12.56
N LEU A 14 -10.67 -2.23 -12.52
CA LEU A 14 -10.14 -3.47 -13.10
C LEU A 14 -10.74 -3.79 -14.48
N GLY A 15 -11.92 -3.27 -14.85
CA GLY A 15 -12.55 -3.65 -16.11
C GLY A 15 -12.88 -5.16 -16.16
N LYS A 16 -13.65 -5.61 -17.15
CA LYS A 16 -14.08 -7.03 -17.23
C LYS A 16 -12.94 -8.05 -17.47
N SER A 17 -11.71 -7.57 -17.65
CA SER A 17 -10.46 -8.33 -17.61
C SER A 17 -9.36 -7.29 -17.43
N ALA A 18 -8.84 -7.16 -16.21
CA ALA A 18 -7.71 -6.25 -15.99
C ALA A 18 -6.50 -6.84 -16.70
N SER A 19 -5.74 -6.02 -17.42
CA SER A 19 -4.47 -6.51 -17.96
C SER A 19 -3.57 -6.94 -16.80
N ARG A 20 -2.69 -7.92 -17.06
CA ARG A 20 -1.77 -8.43 -16.05
C ARG A 20 -0.91 -7.30 -15.45
N GLU A 21 -0.55 -6.32 -16.25
CA GLU A 21 0.18 -5.12 -15.84
C GLU A 21 -0.63 -4.29 -14.84
N ARG A 22 -1.94 -4.13 -15.05
CA ARG A 22 -2.80 -3.41 -14.11
C ARG A 22 -2.98 -4.15 -12.79
N ILE A 23 -3.07 -5.49 -12.85
CA ILE A 23 -3.10 -6.33 -11.65
C ILE A 23 -1.79 -6.19 -10.87
N ARG A 24 -0.66 -6.18 -11.58
CA ARG A 24 0.65 -5.99 -10.97
C ARG A 24 0.76 -4.65 -10.26
N GLU A 25 0.38 -3.56 -10.92
CA GLU A 25 0.38 -2.21 -10.35
C GLU A 25 -0.45 -2.14 -9.07
N VAL A 26 -1.66 -2.70 -9.09
CA VAL A 26 -2.54 -2.74 -7.90
C VAL A 26 -1.92 -3.58 -6.77
N ALA A 27 -1.24 -4.67 -7.11
CA ALA A 27 -0.58 -5.51 -6.12
C ALA A 27 0.64 -4.82 -5.48
N GLU A 28 1.43 -4.08 -6.27
CA GLU A 28 2.55 -3.27 -5.77
C GLU A 28 2.06 -2.10 -4.91
N ASP A 29 0.97 -1.43 -5.30
CA ASP A 29 0.34 -0.38 -4.50
C ASP A 29 -0.15 -0.93 -3.16
N PHE A 30 -0.71 -2.14 -3.15
CA PHE A 30 -1.15 -2.80 -1.92
C PHE A 30 0.04 -3.09 -0.99
N GLU A 31 1.14 -3.62 -1.54
CA GLU A 31 2.38 -3.86 -0.78
C GLU A 31 2.98 -2.55 -0.25
N ALA A 32 2.95 -1.46 -1.02
CA ALA A 32 3.40 -0.15 -0.58
C ALA A 32 2.62 0.36 0.64
N VAL A 33 1.29 0.23 0.64
CA VAL A 33 0.44 0.60 1.78
C VAL A 33 0.76 -0.28 2.99
N PHE A 34 0.91 -1.59 2.78
CA PHE A 34 1.29 -2.51 3.86
C PHE A 34 2.62 -2.13 4.50
N LEU A 35 3.65 -1.87 3.69
CA LEU A 35 4.98 -1.47 4.16
C LEU A 35 4.93 -0.12 4.88
N THR A 36 4.16 0.84 4.36
CA THR A 36 3.95 2.14 5.00
C THR A 36 3.42 1.97 6.42
N GLU A 37 2.39 1.13 6.62
CA GLU A 37 1.83 0.94 7.96
C GLU A 37 2.78 0.19 8.89
N MET A 38 3.49 -0.81 8.39
CA MET A 38 4.49 -1.51 9.18
C MET A 38 5.62 -0.58 9.62
N MET A 39 6.11 0.27 8.72
CA MET A 39 7.11 1.29 9.03
C MET A 39 6.54 2.33 9.99
N GLY A 40 5.28 2.73 9.84
CA GLY A 40 4.60 3.62 10.78
C GLY A 40 4.65 3.11 12.22
N HIS A 41 4.50 1.80 12.44
CA HIS A 41 4.67 1.19 13.76
C HIS A 41 6.11 1.22 14.26
N MET A 42 7.11 1.03 13.39
CA MET A 42 8.53 1.15 13.75
C MET A 42 8.90 2.58 14.16
N PHE A 43 8.45 3.58 13.40
CA PHE A 43 8.75 4.99 13.67
C PHE A 43 8.05 5.54 14.90
N LYS A 44 6.85 5.04 15.25
CA LYS A 44 6.19 5.36 16.53
C LYS A 44 7.01 4.95 17.76
N GLY A 45 7.90 3.96 17.62
CA GLY A 45 8.82 3.56 18.69
C GLY A 45 9.98 4.53 18.92
N ILE A 46 10.25 5.42 17.96
CA ILE A 46 11.34 6.41 18.03
C ILE A 46 10.76 7.68 18.65
N LYS A 47 11.04 7.92 19.93
CA LYS A 47 10.63 9.16 20.61
C LYS A 47 11.47 10.33 20.08
N PRO A 48 10.85 11.45 19.65
CA PRO A 48 11.59 12.65 19.32
C PRO A 48 12.38 13.16 20.52
N ASN A 49 13.55 13.76 20.27
CA ASN A 49 14.32 14.40 21.33
C ASN A 49 13.53 15.55 21.96
N GLU A 50 13.29 15.49 23.27
CA GLU A 50 12.44 16.43 24.03
C GLU A 50 12.80 17.92 23.89
N ARG A 51 14.01 18.24 23.44
CA ARG A 51 14.51 19.62 23.29
C ARG A 51 14.48 20.16 21.86
N PHE A 52 14.39 19.31 20.84
CA PHE A 52 14.57 19.72 19.44
C PHE A 52 13.68 18.99 18.42
N GLY A 53 12.82 18.06 18.84
CA GLY A 53 11.95 17.30 17.93
C GLY A 53 10.52 17.13 18.47
N GLY A 54 9.60 16.77 17.58
CA GLY A 54 8.22 16.41 17.92
C GLY A 54 7.15 17.45 17.58
N GLY A 55 7.38 18.32 16.58
CA GLY A 55 6.38 19.28 16.11
C GLY A 55 5.33 18.67 15.16
N ASN A 56 4.14 19.29 15.06
CA ASN A 56 3.09 18.86 14.10
C ASN A 56 3.61 18.84 12.64
N GLY A 57 4.45 19.80 12.25
CA GLY A 57 5.05 19.82 10.91
C GLY A 57 6.02 18.66 10.67
N GLU A 58 6.80 18.30 11.69
CA GLU A 58 7.70 17.15 11.65
C GLU A 58 6.93 15.83 11.56
N ASN A 59 5.82 15.70 12.28
CA ASN A 59 4.95 14.51 12.22
C ASN A 59 4.34 14.32 10.83
N VAL A 60 3.85 15.40 10.20
CA VAL A 60 3.33 15.36 8.82
C VAL A 60 4.44 15.01 7.85
N PHE A 61 5.60 15.65 7.96
CA PHE A 61 6.75 15.39 7.10
C PHE A 61 7.23 13.94 7.22
N ASN A 62 7.39 13.41 8.44
CA ASN A 62 7.73 12.01 8.68
C ASN A 62 6.70 11.06 8.08
N SER A 63 5.40 11.38 8.17
CA SER A 63 4.35 10.54 7.59
C SER A 63 4.47 10.46 6.06
N LEU A 64 4.75 11.59 5.40
CA LEU A 64 4.98 11.63 3.95
C LEU A 64 6.26 10.88 3.57
N LEU A 65 7.34 11.04 4.34
CA LEU A 65 8.58 10.30 4.12
C LEU A 65 8.38 8.79 4.22
N ILE A 66 7.65 8.32 5.23
CA ILE A 66 7.37 6.90 5.43
C ILE A 66 6.56 6.34 4.24
N GLN A 67 5.60 7.10 3.72
CA GLN A 67 4.84 6.71 2.53
C GLN A 67 5.75 6.54 1.30
N GLU A 68 6.64 7.51 1.04
CA GLU A 68 7.57 7.42 -0.08
C GLU A 68 8.55 6.25 0.08
N TYR A 69 9.01 5.95 1.31
CA TYR A 69 9.80 4.76 1.56
C TYR A 69 9.03 3.48 1.28
N GLY A 70 7.79 3.35 1.77
CA GLY A 70 6.95 2.19 1.52
C GLY A 70 6.76 1.93 0.02
N LYS A 71 6.51 2.99 -0.76
CA LYS A 71 6.39 2.93 -2.22
C LYS A 71 7.70 2.55 -2.90
N SER A 72 8.80 3.18 -2.53
CA SER A 72 10.13 2.90 -3.12
C SER A 72 10.57 1.46 -2.85
N ILE A 73 10.31 0.94 -1.64
CA ILE A 73 10.62 -0.45 -1.28
C ILE A 73 9.77 -1.42 -2.09
N ALA A 74 8.44 -1.20 -2.18
CA ALA A 74 7.55 -2.03 -2.99
C ALA A 74 8.00 -2.09 -4.46
N GLN A 75 8.32 -0.94 -5.06
CA GLN A 75 8.80 -0.85 -6.45
C GLN A 75 10.16 -1.51 -6.69
N SER A 76 11.02 -1.59 -5.66
CA SER A 76 12.35 -2.19 -5.76
C SER A 76 12.36 -3.71 -5.55
N GLY A 77 11.18 -4.34 -5.45
CA GLY A 77 11.02 -5.78 -5.26
C GLY A 77 10.35 -6.17 -3.94
N GLY A 78 10.13 -5.21 -3.03
CA GLY A 78 9.28 -5.38 -1.85
C GLY A 78 9.72 -6.53 -0.95
N ILE A 79 8.71 -7.17 -0.33
CA ILE A 79 8.87 -8.38 0.49
C ILE A 79 8.24 -9.62 -0.17
N GLY A 80 7.78 -9.48 -1.42
CA GLY A 80 7.10 -10.53 -2.17
C GLY A 80 5.60 -10.67 -1.85
N LEU A 81 5.00 -9.68 -1.17
CA LEU A 81 3.56 -9.66 -0.93
C LEU A 81 2.80 -9.37 -2.24
N ALA A 82 3.31 -8.46 -3.08
CA ALA A 82 2.71 -8.13 -4.37
C ALA A 82 2.50 -9.38 -5.24
N ASP A 83 3.47 -10.30 -5.27
CA ASP A 83 3.37 -11.54 -6.06
C ASP A 83 2.22 -12.44 -5.61
N ASN A 84 1.98 -12.50 -4.29
CA ASN A 84 0.89 -13.29 -3.72
C ASN A 84 -0.47 -12.66 -4.04
N ILE A 85 -0.55 -11.33 -3.93
CA ILE A 85 -1.76 -10.58 -4.24
C ILE A 85 -2.09 -10.66 -5.74
N GLU A 86 -1.10 -10.53 -6.62
CA GLU A 86 -1.25 -10.68 -8.07
C GLU A 86 -1.88 -12.04 -8.42
N ARG A 87 -1.34 -13.14 -7.86
CA ARG A 87 -1.88 -14.49 -8.08
C ARG A 87 -3.34 -14.62 -7.61
N GLN A 88 -3.66 -14.04 -6.46
CA GLN A 88 -5.05 -14.06 -5.95
C GLN A 88 -5.99 -13.26 -6.84
N LEU A 89 -5.57 -12.07 -7.29
CA LEU A 89 -6.37 -11.22 -8.18
C LEU A 89 -6.61 -11.87 -9.54
N ILE A 90 -5.61 -12.56 -10.11
CA ILE A 90 -5.77 -13.36 -11.33
C ILE A 90 -6.77 -14.50 -11.10
N SER A 91 -6.60 -15.28 -10.02
CA SER A 91 -7.51 -16.39 -9.70
C SER A 91 -8.97 -15.94 -9.51
N LEU A 92 -9.18 -14.77 -8.90
CA LEU A 92 -10.52 -14.18 -8.73
C LEU A 92 -11.14 -13.74 -10.07
N GLN A 93 -10.34 -13.38 -11.06
CA GLN A 93 -10.81 -13.03 -12.40
C GLN A 93 -11.13 -14.25 -13.26
N GLU A 94 -10.36 -15.34 -13.11
CA GLU A 94 -10.55 -16.60 -13.83
C GLU A 94 -11.70 -17.45 -13.28
N GLY A 95 -12.11 -17.24 -12.02
CA GLY A 95 -13.18 -17.99 -11.34
C GLY A 95 -14.62 -17.65 -11.75
N LYS A 96 -14.88 -17.39 -13.05
CA LYS A 96 -16.24 -17.27 -13.62
C LYS A 96 -16.59 -18.45 -14.50
#